data_AF-A0A2H1JC43-F1
#
_entry.id   AF-A0A2H1JC43-F1
#
_cell.length_a   1.000
_cell.length_b   1.000
_cell.length_c   1.000
_cell.angle_alpha   90.00
_cell.angle_beta   90.00
_cell.angle_gamma   90.00
#
_symmetry.space_group_name_H-M   'P 1'
#
loop_
_entity.id
_entity.type
_entity.pdbx_description
1 polymer ?
#
loop_
_entity_poly.entity_id
_entity_poly.type
_entity_poly.pdbx_seq_one_letter_code
_entity_poly.pdbx_strand_id
1 'polypeptide(L)'
;MTYALLTVSDHSQCVDGTDDPRLAEADGPAALLDVDSDVADSGAPPLGECISAPCRPLAYREIGGDWTEVGFEAADHWEQMGPDLRSRLVADHLATLDVAEFKLATNGGSASSITNNWVYSGQPRIYRVAGALRDFVTVLEQLARA
;
A
#
# COMPACT_ATOMS: atom_id res chain seq x y z
N MET A 1 3.82 -2.67 -18.98
CA MET A 1 3.89 -2.42 -17.53
C MET A 1 4.19 -0.96 -17.40
N THR A 2 3.28 -0.24 -16.79
CA THR A 2 3.44 1.18 -16.54
C THR A 2 3.29 1.38 -15.04
N TYR A 3 4.00 2.34 -14.48
CA TYR A 3 4.02 2.53 -13.04
C TYR A 3 3.48 3.90 -12.69
N ALA A 4 2.68 3.97 -11.64
CA ALA A 4 2.19 5.21 -11.08
C ALA A 4 2.99 5.55 -9.82
N LEU A 5 3.63 6.71 -9.83
CA LEU A 5 4.25 7.34 -8.68
C LEU A 5 3.24 8.29 -8.04
N LEU A 6 2.89 8.01 -6.78
CA LEU A 6 2.03 8.83 -5.95
C LEU A 6 2.89 9.67 -5.00
N THR A 7 2.63 10.97 -4.93
CA THR A 7 3.33 11.91 -4.03
C THR A 7 2.33 12.87 -3.40
N VAL A 8 2.73 13.55 -2.33
CA VAL A 8 1.98 14.60 -1.60
C VAL A 8 1.42 15.68 -2.52
N SER A 9 2.05 15.91 -3.67
CA SER A 9 1.72 17.00 -4.59
C SER A 9 0.37 16.85 -5.30
N ASP A 10 -0.42 15.81 -5.00
CA ASP A 10 -1.74 15.50 -5.59
C ASP A 10 -1.72 15.25 -7.12
N HIS A 11 -0.54 14.99 -7.67
CA HIS A 11 -0.36 14.64 -9.08
C HIS A 11 0.35 13.29 -9.13
N SER A 12 -0.42 12.24 -9.31
CA SER A 12 0.10 10.94 -9.75
C SER A 12 0.87 11.13 -11.06
N GLN A 13 2.00 10.43 -11.20
CA GLN A 13 2.85 10.51 -12.39
C GLN A 13 3.14 9.13 -12.96
N CYS A 14 3.10 8.99 -14.29
CA CYS A 14 3.56 7.78 -14.94
C CYS A 14 5.10 7.78 -14.95
N VAL A 15 5.69 6.67 -14.52
CA VAL A 15 7.14 6.46 -14.47
C VAL A 15 7.52 5.13 -15.10
N ASP A 16 8.78 5.00 -15.50
CA ASP A 16 9.29 3.83 -16.22
C ASP A 16 9.66 2.65 -15.28
N GLY A 17 9.49 2.82 -13.97
CA GLY A 17 9.64 1.77 -12.95
C GLY A 17 10.50 2.20 -11.77
N THR A 18 11.10 1.21 -11.10
CA THR A 18 11.93 1.42 -9.90
C THR A 18 13.25 2.14 -10.17
N ASP A 19 13.70 2.18 -11.43
CA ASP A 19 14.94 2.85 -11.85
C ASP A 19 14.69 4.27 -12.39
N ASP A 20 13.44 4.76 -12.37
CA ASP A 20 13.11 6.09 -12.87
C ASP A 20 13.72 7.17 -11.95
N PRO A 21 14.46 8.15 -12.51
CA PRO A 21 15.12 9.19 -11.71
C PRO A 21 14.17 10.01 -10.83
N ARG A 22 12.88 10.08 -11.19
CA ARG A 22 11.86 10.78 -10.40
C ARG A 22 11.62 10.14 -9.04
N LEU A 23 11.92 8.85 -8.85
CA LEU A 23 11.84 8.22 -7.53
C LEU A 23 12.88 8.81 -6.56
N ALA A 24 14.08 9.13 -7.06
CA ALA A 24 15.11 9.75 -6.22
C ALA A 24 14.74 11.18 -5.81
N GLU A 25 14.05 11.90 -6.69
CA GLU A 25 13.59 13.27 -6.49
C GLU A 25 12.31 13.35 -5.63
N ALA A 26 11.53 12.27 -5.55
CA ALA A 26 10.28 12.24 -4.80
C ALA A 26 10.53 12.17 -3.28
N ASP A 27 10.28 13.27 -2.59
CA ASP A 27 10.23 13.30 -1.13
C ASP A 27 9.06 12.47 -0.59
N GLY A 28 9.28 11.80 0.54
CA GLY A 28 8.24 11.03 1.21
C GLY A 28 7.22 11.92 1.95
N PRO A 29 5.95 11.49 2.10
CA PRO A 29 5.42 10.19 1.72
C PRO A 29 5.26 10.03 0.20
N ALA A 30 5.62 8.86 -0.32
CA ALA A 30 5.44 8.50 -1.72
C ALA A 30 5.19 7.00 -1.89
N ALA A 31 4.48 6.60 -2.94
CA ALA A 31 4.21 5.20 -3.25
C ALA A 31 4.35 4.92 -4.75
N LEU A 32 4.89 3.75 -5.10
CA LEU A 32 5.00 3.26 -6.46
C LEU A 32 4.06 2.07 -6.65
N LEU A 33 3.20 2.16 -7.65
CA LEU A 33 2.22 1.13 -7.99
C LEU A 33 2.40 0.66 -9.44
N ASP A 34 2.23 -0.64 -9.70
CA ASP A 34 2.05 -1.19 -11.04
C ASP A 34 0.62 -0.93 -11.51
N VAL A 35 0.49 -0.22 -12.63
CA VAL A 35 -0.79 0.14 -13.22
C VAL A 35 -0.93 -0.52 -14.59
N ASP A 36 -2.16 -0.92 -14.91
CA ASP A 36 -2.44 -1.48 -16.22
C ASP A 36 -2.12 -0.45 -17.31
N SER A 37 -1.53 -0.92 -18.41
CA SER A 37 -1.01 -0.05 -19.46
C SER A 37 -2.14 0.72 -20.15
N ASP A 38 -3.34 0.15 -20.20
CA ASP A 38 -4.55 0.82 -20.72
C ASP A 38 -4.98 2.03 -19.87
N VAL A 39 -4.76 1.98 -18.55
CA VAL A 39 -5.05 3.10 -17.63
C VAL A 39 -3.99 4.18 -17.80
N ALA A 40 -2.72 3.78 -17.94
CA ALA A 40 -1.60 4.70 -18.06
C ALA A 40 -1.59 5.52 -19.35
N ASP A 41 -2.14 5.00 -20.45
CA ASP A 41 -2.33 5.75 -21.70
C ASP A 41 -3.26 6.96 -21.52
N SER A 42 -4.11 6.94 -20.50
CA SER A 42 -4.98 8.06 -20.11
C SER A 42 -4.33 9.00 -19.07
N GLY A 43 -3.11 8.69 -18.62
CA GLY A 43 -2.41 9.37 -17.53
C GLY A 43 -2.38 8.53 -16.25
N ALA A 44 -1.61 8.98 -15.25
CA ALA A 44 -1.48 8.23 -14.01
C ALA A 44 -2.78 8.33 -13.19
N PRO A 45 -3.36 7.20 -12.72
CA PRO A 45 -4.59 7.23 -11.94
C PRO A 45 -4.38 8.00 -10.63
N PRO A 46 -5.36 8.80 -10.18
CA PRO A 46 -5.29 9.49 -8.91
C PRO A 46 -5.29 8.50 -7.74
N LEU A 47 -4.85 8.95 -6.56
CA LEU A 47 -4.76 8.14 -5.34
C LEU A 47 -6.07 7.40 -5.03
N GLY A 48 -7.21 8.09 -5.08
CA GLY A 48 -8.52 7.50 -4.78
C GLY A 48 -8.92 6.36 -5.72
N GLU A 49 -8.51 6.42 -6.98
CA GLU A 49 -8.74 5.36 -7.96
C GLU A 49 -7.82 4.17 -7.68
N CYS A 50 -6.56 4.41 -7.37
CA CYS A 50 -5.59 3.38 -6.96
C CYS A 50 -6.01 2.62 -5.69
N ILE A 51 -6.78 3.26 -4.80
CA ILE A 51 -7.34 2.63 -3.59
C ILE A 51 -8.60 1.82 -3.94
N SER A 52 -9.44 2.34 -4.84
CA SER A 52 -10.72 1.70 -5.19
C SER A 52 -10.52 0.49 -6.13
N ALA A 53 -9.78 0.68 -7.21
CA ALA A 53 -9.35 -0.35 -8.15
C ALA A 53 -7.84 -0.58 -7.91
N PRO A 54 -7.47 -1.64 -7.17
CA PRO A 54 -6.14 -1.74 -6.59
C PRO A 54 -5.10 -1.93 -7.66
N CYS A 55 -4.21 -0.96 -7.77
CA CYS A 55 -2.94 -1.13 -8.47
C CYS A 55 -1.98 -1.90 -7.55
N ARG A 56 -1.09 -2.70 -8.14
CA ARG A 56 -0.19 -3.55 -7.34
C ARG A 56 0.89 -2.70 -6.68
N PRO A 57 1.03 -2.70 -5.35
CA PRO A 57 2.08 -1.92 -4.72
C PRO A 57 3.45 -2.56 -4.93
N LEU A 58 4.43 -1.73 -5.28
CA LEU A 58 5.81 -2.16 -5.53
C LEU A 58 6.77 -1.61 -4.49
N ALA A 59 6.61 -0.34 -4.12
CA ALA A 59 7.46 0.30 -3.13
C ALA A 59 6.73 1.47 -2.47
N TYR A 60 7.18 1.85 -1.28
CA TYR A 60 6.75 3.08 -0.60
C TYR A 60 7.94 3.79 0.03
N ARG A 61 7.76 5.07 0.33
CA ARG A 61 8.73 5.91 1.01
C ARG A 61 8.00 6.70 2.09
N GLU A 62 8.52 6.64 3.31
CA GLU A 62 8.05 7.45 4.44
C GLU A 62 8.70 8.84 4.44
N ILE A 63 8.16 9.77 5.23
CA ILE A 63 8.75 11.11 5.42
C ILE A 63 10.19 10.99 5.91
N GLY A 64 11.14 11.49 5.10
CA GLY A 64 12.58 11.45 5.42
C GLY A 64 13.19 10.04 5.41
N GLY A 65 12.46 9.02 4.97
CA GLY A 65 12.92 7.64 4.86
C GLY A 65 13.50 7.31 3.47
N ASP A 66 14.05 6.10 3.38
CA ASP A 66 14.43 5.49 2.11
C ASP A 66 13.26 4.75 1.47
N TRP A 67 13.36 4.45 0.18
CA TRP A 67 12.41 3.58 -0.51
C TRP A 67 12.47 2.17 0.07
N THR A 68 11.30 1.64 0.41
CA THR A 68 11.09 0.28 0.91
C THR A 68 10.25 -0.51 -0.08
N GLU A 69 10.76 -1.66 -0.50
CA GLU A 69 10.06 -2.56 -1.42
C GLU A 69 8.89 -3.27 -0.71
N VAL A 70 7.74 -3.31 -1.38
CA VAL A 70 6.59 -4.10 -0.96
C VAL A 70 6.76 -5.51 -1.51
N GLY A 71 6.97 -6.47 -0.62
CA GLY A 71 7.12 -7.87 -1.02
C GLY A 71 5.86 -8.41 -1.70
N PHE A 72 6.04 -9.33 -2.66
CA PHE A 72 4.99 -9.97 -3.46
C PHE A 72 3.76 -10.41 -2.64
N GLU A 73 3.96 -11.00 -1.46
CA GLU A 73 2.86 -11.46 -0.60
C GLU A 73 2.02 -10.30 -0.06
N ALA A 74 2.65 -9.19 0.34
CA ALA A 74 1.93 -8.00 0.82
C ALA A 74 1.16 -7.34 -0.33
N ALA A 75 1.75 -7.30 -1.52
CA ALA A 75 1.10 -6.79 -2.72
C ALA A 75 -0.13 -7.63 -3.11
N ASP A 76 -0.02 -8.96 -3.08
CA ASP A 76 -1.14 -9.86 -3.36
C ASP A 76 -2.28 -9.68 -2.36
N HIS A 77 -1.97 -9.46 -1.07
CA HIS A 77 -3.02 -9.20 -0.08
C HIS A 77 -3.74 -7.88 -0.34
N TRP A 78 -3.01 -6.83 -0.71
CA TRP A 78 -3.62 -5.56 -1.08
C TRP A 78 -4.61 -5.71 -2.26
N GLU A 79 -4.22 -6.44 -3.30
CA GLU A 79 -5.09 -6.70 -4.46
C GLU A 79 -6.33 -7.51 -4.10
N GLN A 80 -6.18 -8.52 -3.24
CA GLN A 80 -7.28 -9.39 -2.79
C GLN A 80 -8.29 -8.67 -1.88
N MET A 81 -7.92 -7.53 -1.27
CA MET A 81 -8.85 -6.77 -0.43
C MET A 81 -10.02 -6.22 -1.24
N GLY A 82 -11.17 -6.07 -0.59
CA GLY A 82 -12.27 -5.29 -1.16
C GLY A 82 -11.96 -3.79 -1.15
N PRO A 83 -12.57 -3.00 -2.06
CA PRO A 83 -12.42 -1.54 -2.09
C PRO A 83 -12.82 -0.87 -0.76
N ASP A 84 -13.86 -1.38 -0.09
CA ASP A 84 -14.33 -0.85 1.19
C ASP A 84 -13.28 -1.03 2.30
N LEU A 85 -12.64 -2.21 2.35
CA LEU A 85 -11.61 -2.51 3.34
C LEU A 85 -10.37 -1.65 3.13
N ARG A 86 -9.90 -1.51 1.88
CA ARG A 86 -8.78 -0.63 1.54
C ARG A 86 -9.07 0.82 1.90
N SER A 87 -10.24 1.33 1.52
CA SER A 87 -10.63 2.72 1.80
C SER A 87 -10.69 2.98 3.31
N ARG A 88 -11.23 2.03 4.08
CA ARG A 88 -11.28 2.13 5.54
C ARG A 88 -9.89 2.12 6.17
N LEU A 89 -9.01 1.25 5.70
CA LEU A 89 -7.62 1.16 6.16
C LEU A 89 -6.81 2.41 5.80
N VAL A 90 -7.02 3.02 4.63
CA VAL A 90 -6.34 4.28 4.27
C VAL A 90 -6.91 5.48 5.04
N ALA A 91 -8.20 5.47 5.37
CA ALA A 91 -8.79 6.53 6.21
C ALA A 91 -8.32 6.44 7.67
N ASP A 92 -8.17 5.21 8.18
CA ASP A 92 -7.68 4.89 9.51
C ASP A 92 -6.88 3.56 9.47
N HIS A 93 -5.55 3.65 9.42
CA HIS A 93 -4.68 2.46 9.39
C HIS A 93 -4.76 1.60 10.66
N LEU A 94 -5.41 2.09 11.73
CA LEU A 94 -5.66 1.38 12.98
C LEU A 94 -7.10 0.87 13.09
N ALA A 95 -7.89 0.96 12.01
CA ALA A 95 -9.25 0.47 11.98
C ALA A 95 -9.34 -1.00 12.44
N THR A 96 -10.30 -1.28 13.32
CA THR A 96 -10.57 -2.65 13.78
C THR A 96 -10.98 -3.52 12.60
N LEU A 97 -10.26 -4.62 12.41
CA LEU A 97 -10.57 -5.64 11.41
C LEU A 97 -11.34 -6.80 12.06
N ASP A 98 -12.34 -7.32 11.35
CA ASP A 98 -12.93 -8.60 11.73
C ASP A 98 -11.97 -9.77 11.42
N VAL A 99 -12.34 -10.99 11.85
CA VAL A 99 -11.49 -12.17 11.68
C VAL A 99 -11.27 -12.54 10.21
N ALA A 100 -12.25 -12.33 9.33
CA ALA A 100 -12.12 -12.64 7.91
C ALA A 100 -11.23 -11.61 7.20
N GLU A 101 -11.44 -10.33 7.48
CA GLU A 101 -10.63 -9.21 7.00
C GLU A 101 -9.18 -9.33 7.48
N PHE A 102 -8.99 -9.68 8.75
CA PHE A 102 -7.66 -9.91 9.32
C PHE A 102 -6.94 -11.07 8.62
N LYS A 103 -7.63 -12.19 8.38
CA LYS A 103 -7.04 -13.33 7.66
C LYS A 103 -6.67 -12.97 6.23
N LEU A 104 -7.46 -12.14 5.57
CA LEU A 104 -7.21 -11.68 4.21
C LEU A 104 -6.00 -10.75 4.15
N ALA A 105 -5.83 -9.89 5.15
CA ALA A 105 -4.67 -9.00 5.28
C ALA A 105 -3.36 -9.70 5.71
N THR A 106 -3.44 -10.89 6.32
CA THR A 106 -2.30 -11.55 6.99
C THR A 106 -2.07 -13.00 6.57
N ASN A 107 -2.64 -13.45 5.45
CA ASN A 107 -2.56 -14.84 4.97
C ASN A 107 -2.93 -15.90 6.02
N GLY A 108 -4.02 -15.69 6.75
CA GLY A 108 -4.43 -16.64 7.80
C GLY A 108 -3.59 -16.56 9.08
N GLY A 109 -2.82 -15.49 9.28
CA GLY A 109 -2.30 -15.12 10.59
C GLY A 109 -3.39 -15.17 11.65
N SER A 110 -3.06 -15.62 12.85
CA SER A 110 -3.96 -15.55 14.00
C SER A 110 -3.54 -14.35 14.84
N ALA A 111 -4.34 -13.28 14.88
CA ALA A 111 -4.24 -12.28 15.95
C ALA A 111 -5.16 -12.70 17.08
N SER A 112 -4.67 -12.62 18.32
CA SER A 112 -5.56 -12.66 19.48
C SER A 112 -6.38 -11.38 19.51
N SER A 113 -7.70 -11.53 19.62
CA SER A 113 -8.73 -10.48 19.66
C SER A 113 -8.65 -9.50 20.85
N ILE A 114 -7.53 -9.46 21.58
CA ILE A 114 -7.38 -8.74 22.86
C ILE A 114 -6.60 -7.44 22.71
N THR A 115 -5.80 -7.27 21.65
CA THR A 115 -5.11 -6.00 21.40
C THR A 115 -5.47 -5.55 20.01
N ASN A 116 -5.97 -4.32 19.86
CA ASN A 116 -6.02 -3.56 18.60
C ASN A 116 -4.60 -3.30 18.01
N ASN A 117 -3.75 -4.30 18.08
CA ASN A 117 -2.34 -4.28 17.78
C ASN A 117 -2.06 -5.62 17.12
N TRP A 118 -1.56 -5.55 15.89
CA TRP A 118 -1.34 -6.65 14.96
C TRP A 118 -0.33 -7.69 15.49
N VAL A 119 -0.58 -8.41 16.58
CA VAL A 119 0.42 -9.35 17.15
C VAL A 119 -0.22 -10.52 17.93
N TYR A 120 -0.05 -11.75 17.43
CA TYR A 120 0.48 -12.95 18.15
C TYR A 120 0.10 -14.27 17.44
N SER A 121 0.85 -14.66 16.39
CA SER A 121 1.02 -16.07 16.00
C SER A 121 2.51 -16.31 15.72
N GLY A 122 3.13 -17.37 16.23
CA GLY A 122 4.60 -17.59 16.18
C GLY A 122 5.23 -17.81 14.79
N GLN A 123 4.83 -17.07 13.74
CA GLN A 123 5.30 -17.21 12.36
C GLN A 123 5.97 -15.90 11.85
N PRO A 124 7.31 -15.78 11.90
CA PRO A 124 8.07 -14.56 11.56
C PRO A 124 7.77 -13.96 10.18
N ARG A 125 7.44 -14.80 9.20
CA ARG A 125 7.13 -14.38 7.82
C ARG A 125 5.81 -13.60 7.75
N ILE A 126 4.77 -14.06 8.44
CA ILE A 126 3.46 -13.41 8.45
C ILE A 126 3.56 -11.99 9.03
N TYR A 127 4.40 -11.78 10.06
CA TYR A 127 4.63 -10.45 10.62
C TYR A 127 5.28 -9.48 9.64
N ARG A 128 6.26 -9.95 8.84
CA ARG A 128 6.93 -9.08 7.87
C ARG A 128 5.96 -8.61 6.80
N VAL A 129 5.10 -9.52 6.33
CA VAL A 129 4.08 -9.20 5.32
C VAL A 129 3.04 -8.23 5.89
N ALA A 130 2.52 -8.50 7.09
CA ALA A 130 1.55 -7.64 7.75
C ALA A 130 2.13 -6.25 8.11
N GLY A 131 3.39 -6.20 8.55
CA GLY A 131 4.11 -4.95 8.82
C GLY A 131 4.29 -4.13 7.55
N ALA A 132 4.81 -4.73 6.48
CA ALA A 132 4.98 -4.05 5.19
C ALA A 132 3.66 -3.50 4.65
N LEU A 133 2.55 -4.24 4.81
CA LEU A 133 1.23 -3.76 4.39
C LEU A 133 0.73 -2.60 5.27
N ARG A 134 0.94 -2.66 6.58
CA ARG A 134 0.59 -1.57 7.51
C ARG A 134 1.37 -0.30 7.17
N ASP A 135 2.67 -0.41 6.97
CA ASP A 135 3.55 0.72 6.69
C ASP A 135 3.15 1.35 5.34
N PHE A 136 2.88 0.52 4.32
CA PHE A 136 2.32 0.97 3.05
C PHE A 136 0.98 1.72 3.20
N VAL A 137 0.02 1.16 3.94
CA VAL A 137 -1.27 1.81 4.21
C VAL A 137 -1.09 3.14 4.95
N THR A 138 -0.12 3.20 5.86
CA THR A 138 0.20 4.43 6.60
C THR A 138 0.73 5.52 5.67
N VAL A 139 1.55 5.17 4.67
CA VAL A 139 1.98 6.10 3.62
C VAL A 139 0.79 6.57 2.79
N LEU A 140 -0.12 5.68 2.40
CA LEU A 140 -1.34 6.06 1.67
C LEU A 140 -2.26 6.98 2.49
N GLU A 141 -2.40 6.76 3.80
CA GLU A 141 -3.14 7.64 4.70
C GLU A 141 -2.52 9.05 4.71
N GLN A 142 -1.20 9.14 4.78
CA GLN A 142 -0.50 10.43 4.75
C GLN A 142 -0.68 11.14 3.41
N LEU A 143 -0.60 10.41 2.30
CA LEU A 143 -0.87 10.93 0.96
C LEU A 143 -2.32 11.41 0.81
N ALA A 144 -3.29 10.71 1.41
CA ALA A 144 -4.71 11.10 1.36
C ALA A 144 -5.05 12.32 2.22
N ARG A 145 -4.16 12.72 3.14
CA ARG A 145 -4.34 13.87 4.04
C ARG A 145 -3.55 15.11 3.63
N ALA A 146 -2.59 14.95 2.72
CA ALA A 146 -1.81 16.02 2.12
C ALA A 146 -2.70 16.96 1.30
#